data_AF-J9FGL0-F1
#
_entry.id   AF-J9FGL0-F1
#
_cell.length_a   1.000
_cell.length_b   1.000
_cell.length_c   1.000
_cell.angle_alpha   90.00
_cell.angle_beta   90.00
_cell.angle_gamma   90.00
#
_symmetry.space_group_name_H-M   'P 1'
#
loop_
_entity.id
_entity.type
_entity.pdbx_description
1 polymer ?
#
loop_
_entity_poly.entity_id
_entity_poly.type
_entity_poly.pdbx_seq_one_letter_code
_entity_poly.pdbx_strand_id
1 'polypeptide(L)'
;MIRLVRIIAWFIAFEIILHFIHVHAVLVIGPALFDTLNEYEIASVSYVNGKLFYMKYLLIFGIPSWFALADGMKPPAGPICISRIGNYSQMWRSFDRGLYIFLKKQLYIPVSGDPSSKYFLLRRFGALGTVFLFVLAWHGTSSNYFYWVLLNSLEICMEWFGVAISKTAFYSKIRNFLGPRGERRLIAFSMITTVVPGIMGVFFFLSRREIGIIIFKRLCINLIGTIMQFTLNLPNRLLYYYAVSAHFIVLGYCFNHVCLELEKYYAVKQVSGDEVKQKIL
;
A
#
# COMPACT_ATOMS: atom_id res chain seq x y z
N MET A 1 -3.82 -30.95 3.22
CA MET A 1 -2.38 -31.24 3.36
C MET A 1 -1.46 -30.14 2.80
N ILE A 2 -1.44 -29.85 1.48
CA ILE A 2 -0.48 -28.88 0.88
C ILE A 2 -0.51 -27.49 1.54
N ARG A 3 -1.70 -26.96 1.87
CA ARG A 3 -1.82 -25.64 2.53
C ARG A 3 -1.19 -25.62 3.92
N LEU A 4 -1.30 -26.70 4.68
CA LEU A 4 -0.71 -26.83 6.02
C LEU A 4 0.81 -26.88 5.93
N VAL A 5 1.37 -27.70 5.03
CA VAL A 5 2.82 -27.76 4.78
C VAL A 5 3.37 -26.38 4.44
N ARG A 6 2.66 -25.63 3.59
CA ARG A 6 3.04 -24.26 3.25
C ARG A 6 3.00 -23.32 4.46
N ILE A 7 2.00 -23.43 5.34
CA ILE A 7 1.93 -22.61 6.56
C ILE A 7 3.11 -22.94 7.48
N ILE A 8 3.41 -24.23 7.69
CA ILE A 8 4.54 -24.67 8.51
C ILE A 8 5.88 -24.17 7.93
N ALA A 9 6.06 -24.29 6.62
CA ALA A 9 7.27 -23.79 5.94
C ALA A 9 7.43 -22.27 6.11
N TRP A 10 6.35 -21.49 5.96
CA TRP A 10 6.40 -20.05 6.19
C TRP A 10 6.59 -19.69 7.66
N PHE A 11 6.10 -20.50 8.60
CA PHE A 11 6.33 -20.32 10.02
C PHE A 11 7.82 -20.49 10.35
N ILE A 12 8.43 -21.59 9.89
CA ILE A 12 9.86 -21.84 10.08
C ILE A 12 10.70 -20.71 9.44
N ALA A 13 10.37 -20.32 8.20
CA ALA A 13 11.06 -19.22 7.53
C ALA A 13 10.92 -17.89 8.30
N PHE A 14 9.74 -17.61 8.86
CA PHE A 14 9.50 -16.41 9.65
C PHE A 14 10.33 -16.40 10.94
N GLU A 15 10.39 -17.52 11.67
CA GLU A 15 11.22 -17.67 12.87
C GLU A 15 12.72 -17.52 12.56
N ILE A 16 13.20 -18.14 11.49
CA ILE A 16 14.59 -17.99 11.04
C ILE A 16 14.91 -16.52 10.75
N ILE A 17 14.05 -15.82 10.00
CA ILE A 17 14.28 -14.41 9.67
C ILE A 17 14.27 -13.56 10.95
N LEU A 18 13.35 -13.81 11.88
CA LEU A 18 13.30 -13.07 13.15
C LEU A 18 14.55 -13.32 14.02
N HIS A 19 15.12 -14.52 13.97
CA HIS A 19 16.33 -14.86 14.70
C HIS A 19 17.57 -14.11 14.19
N PHE A 20 17.67 -13.85 12.88
CA PHE A 20 18.83 -13.18 12.29
C PHE A 20 18.61 -11.68 12.06
N ILE A 21 17.38 -11.23 11.79
CA ILE A 21 17.06 -9.86 11.40
C ILE A 21 16.22 -9.17 12.47
N HIS A 22 16.89 -8.45 13.35
CA HIS A 22 16.31 -7.79 14.53
C HIS A 22 15.70 -6.41 14.22
N VAL A 23 14.92 -6.29 13.14
CA VAL A 23 14.37 -4.99 12.69
C VAL A 23 13.49 -4.31 13.76
N HIS A 24 12.78 -5.10 14.56
CA HIS A 24 11.93 -4.59 15.63
C HIS A 24 12.75 -3.93 16.74
N ALA A 25 13.95 -4.44 17.04
CA ALA A 25 14.85 -3.82 18.01
C ALA A 25 15.31 -2.44 17.51
N VAL A 26 15.66 -2.33 16.23
CA VAL A 26 16.05 -1.06 15.59
C VAL A 26 14.93 -0.02 15.67
N LEU A 27 13.66 -0.41 15.52
CA LEU A 27 12.53 0.52 15.60
C LEU A 27 12.17 0.98 17.02
N VAL A 28 12.71 0.31 18.04
CA VAL A 28 12.46 0.62 19.47
C VAL A 28 13.62 1.41 20.08
N ILE A 29 14.77 1.55 19.40
CA ILE A 29 15.88 2.40 19.88
C ILE A 29 15.46 3.87 20.04
N GLY A 30 16.28 4.64 20.77
CA GLY A 30 16.02 6.07 20.97
C GLY A 30 15.93 6.84 19.63
N PRO A 31 14.98 7.78 19.46
CA PRO A 31 14.81 8.52 18.21
C PRO A 31 16.09 9.22 17.72
N ALA A 32 16.89 9.75 18.64
CA ALA A 32 18.17 10.39 18.32
C ALA A 32 19.18 9.42 17.69
N LEU A 33 19.20 8.16 18.15
CA LEU A 33 20.04 7.11 17.55
C LEU A 33 19.48 6.62 16.24
N PHE A 34 18.15 6.49 16.12
CA PHE A 34 17.53 6.12 14.85
C PHE A 34 17.78 7.16 13.76
N ASP A 35 17.83 8.45 14.10
CA ASP A 35 18.08 9.53 13.15
C ASP A 35 19.54 9.57 12.66
N THR A 36 20.47 8.80 13.25
CA THR A 36 21.85 8.69 12.72
C THR A 36 21.94 7.77 11.51
N LEU A 37 20.94 6.92 11.28
CA LEU A 37 20.89 6.03 10.11
C LEU A 37 20.86 6.87 8.82
N ASN A 38 21.37 6.36 7.71
CA ASN A 38 21.21 7.01 6.41
C ASN A 38 19.84 6.68 5.78
N GLU A 39 19.50 7.34 4.68
CA GLU A 39 18.19 7.21 4.01
C GLU A 39 17.92 5.79 3.51
N TYR A 40 18.95 5.09 3.02
CA TYR A 40 18.82 3.70 2.57
C TYR A 40 18.60 2.74 3.74
N GLU A 41 19.29 2.96 4.86
CA GLU A 41 19.10 2.17 6.08
C GLU A 41 17.69 2.36 6.62
N ILE A 42 17.21 3.61 6.72
CA ILE A 42 15.84 3.92 7.17
C ILE A 42 14.81 3.27 6.24
N ALA A 43 14.98 3.39 4.92
CA ALA A 43 14.08 2.78 3.95
C ALA A 43 14.08 1.25 4.07
N SER A 44 15.26 0.64 4.23
CA SER A 44 15.43 -0.81 4.34
C SER A 44 14.81 -1.36 5.62
N VAL A 45 15.10 -0.76 6.77
CA VAL A 45 14.51 -1.13 8.06
C VAL A 45 12.98 -1.01 8.00
N SER A 46 12.47 0.09 7.45
CA SER A 46 11.02 0.32 7.35
C SER A 46 10.34 -0.70 6.43
N TYR A 47 10.97 -1.02 5.29
CA TYR A 47 10.47 -2.01 4.34
C TYR A 47 10.49 -3.43 4.90
N VAL A 48 11.59 -3.84 5.55
CA VAL A 48 11.72 -5.15 6.17
C VAL A 48 10.69 -5.32 7.29
N ASN A 49 10.44 -4.28 8.10
CA ASN A 49 9.38 -4.31 9.09
C ASN A 49 7.99 -4.55 8.46
N GLY A 50 7.68 -3.86 7.35
CA GLY A 50 6.47 -4.13 6.57
C GLY A 50 6.39 -5.57 6.05
N LYS A 51 7.51 -6.14 5.61
CA LYS A 51 7.58 -7.54 5.15
C LYS A 51 7.34 -8.54 6.27
N LEU A 52 7.94 -8.33 7.43
CA LEU A 52 7.70 -9.17 8.60
C LEU A 52 6.26 -9.06 9.08
N PHE A 53 5.68 -7.85 9.05
CA PHE A 53 4.27 -7.67 9.32
C PHE A 53 3.39 -8.47 8.34
N TYR A 54 3.68 -8.42 7.04
CA TYR A 54 2.98 -9.25 6.06
C TYR A 54 3.11 -10.75 6.34
N MET A 55 4.32 -11.24 6.62
CA MET A 55 4.56 -12.67 6.91
C MET A 55 3.84 -13.12 8.18
N LYS A 56 3.86 -12.30 9.24
CA LYS A 56 3.08 -12.54 10.46
C LYS A 56 1.59 -12.71 10.14
N TYR A 57 1.02 -11.84 9.33
CA TYR A 57 -0.40 -11.89 8.97
C TYR A 57 -0.73 -13.03 7.98
N LEU A 58 0.22 -13.46 7.15
CA LEU A 58 0.09 -14.67 6.34
C LEU A 58 -0.14 -15.90 7.24
N LEU A 59 0.53 -15.96 8.38
CA LEU A 59 0.39 -17.05 9.37
C LEU A 59 -0.88 -16.90 10.20
N ILE A 60 -1.13 -15.71 10.77
CA ILE A 60 -2.32 -15.42 11.59
C ILE A 60 -3.61 -15.67 10.82
N PHE A 61 -3.66 -15.33 9.53
CA PHE A 61 -4.83 -15.63 8.69
C PHE A 61 -4.82 -17.07 8.15
N GLY A 62 -3.63 -17.63 7.92
CA GLY A 62 -3.46 -18.97 7.36
C GLY A 62 -3.95 -20.07 8.28
N ILE A 63 -3.62 -20.01 9.57
CA ILE A 63 -3.95 -21.06 10.55
C ILE A 63 -5.47 -21.23 10.72
N PRO A 64 -6.27 -20.18 11.05
CA PRO A 64 -7.71 -20.31 11.16
C PRO A 64 -8.38 -20.68 9.83
N SER A 65 -7.84 -20.18 8.71
CA SER A 65 -8.34 -20.57 7.38
C SER A 65 -8.13 -22.06 7.11
N TRP A 66 -7.06 -22.68 7.64
CA TRP A 66 -6.86 -24.11 7.49
C TRP A 66 -7.87 -24.91 8.33
N PHE A 67 -8.12 -24.52 9.58
CA PHE A 67 -9.16 -25.14 10.41
C PHE A 67 -10.55 -25.03 9.78
N ALA A 68 -10.94 -23.82 9.34
CA ALA A 68 -12.22 -23.61 8.68
C ALA A 68 -12.38 -24.50 7.43
N LEU A 69 -11.31 -24.74 6.65
CA LEU A 69 -11.36 -25.68 5.53
C LEU A 69 -11.53 -27.14 5.97
N ALA A 70 -10.92 -27.52 7.09
CA ALA A 70 -11.09 -28.86 7.67
C ALA A 70 -12.54 -29.09 8.12
N ASP A 71 -13.20 -28.03 8.61
CA ASP A 71 -14.63 -28.03 8.99
C ASP A 71 -15.58 -27.90 7.79
N GLY A 72 -15.08 -27.97 6.55
CA GLY A 72 -15.90 -27.88 5.34
C GLY A 72 -16.33 -26.46 4.93
N MET A 73 -15.84 -25.42 5.62
CA MET A 73 -16.10 -24.03 5.26
C MET A 73 -15.22 -23.54 4.09
N LYS A 74 -15.60 -22.39 3.51
CA LYS A 74 -14.85 -21.70 2.44
C LYS A 74 -14.30 -20.36 2.93
N PRO A 75 -13.19 -20.34 3.70
CA PRO A 75 -12.63 -19.09 4.19
C PRO A 75 -12.12 -18.21 3.05
N PRO A 76 -12.06 -16.87 3.25
CA PRO A 76 -11.47 -15.95 2.29
C PRO A 76 -10.02 -16.32 1.95
N ALA A 77 -9.55 -15.91 0.77
CA ALA A 77 -8.14 -16.05 0.41
C ALA A 77 -7.25 -15.20 1.33
N GLY A 78 -6.05 -15.70 1.64
CA GLY A 78 -5.07 -14.96 2.43
C GLY A 78 -4.56 -13.68 1.77
N PRO A 79 -3.67 -12.96 2.48
CA PRO A 79 -3.15 -11.68 2.05
C PRO A 79 -2.22 -11.87 0.84
N ILE A 80 -2.35 -11.01 -0.17
CA ILE A 80 -1.41 -11.00 -1.30
C ILE A 80 -0.11 -10.31 -0.89
N CYS A 81 1.00 -10.63 -1.56
CA CYS A 81 2.30 -10.02 -1.27
C CYS A 81 2.23 -8.49 -1.37
N ILE A 82 2.62 -7.80 -0.30
CA ILE A 82 2.60 -6.33 -0.23
C ILE A 82 3.49 -5.66 -1.30
N SER A 83 4.51 -6.36 -1.80
CA SER A 83 5.36 -5.87 -2.91
C SER A 83 4.80 -6.15 -4.29
N ARG A 84 3.54 -6.56 -4.36
CA ARG A 84 2.79 -6.67 -5.61
C ARG A 84 1.73 -5.57 -5.73
N ILE A 85 1.69 -4.63 -4.80
CA ILE A 85 0.57 -3.70 -4.67
C ILE A 85 1.08 -2.29 -4.92
N GLY A 86 0.71 -1.73 -6.08
CA GLY A 86 0.97 -0.33 -6.44
C GLY A 86 -0.21 0.60 -6.19
N ASN A 87 -1.39 0.06 -5.86
CA ASN A 87 -2.62 0.80 -5.61
C ASN A 87 -3.15 0.44 -4.22
N TYR A 88 -3.35 1.40 -3.32
CA TYR A 88 -3.75 1.07 -1.96
C TYR A 88 -5.22 0.69 -1.85
N SER A 89 -6.08 1.07 -2.81
CA SER A 89 -7.40 0.45 -2.86
C SER A 89 -7.33 -1.07 -3.07
N GLN A 90 -6.31 -1.58 -3.77
CA GLN A 90 -6.03 -3.01 -3.85
C GLN A 90 -5.46 -3.55 -2.53
N MET A 91 -4.61 -2.80 -1.84
CA MET A 91 -4.10 -3.13 -0.49
C MET A 91 -5.27 -3.40 0.47
N TRP A 92 -6.19 -2.44 0.60
CA TRP A 92 -7.36 -2.55 1.47
C TRP A 92 -8.24 -3.76 1.11
N ARG A 93 -8.43 -4.06 -0.18
CA ARG A 93 -9.22 -5.22 -0.64
C ARG A 93 -8.57 -6.58 -0.38
N SER A 94 -7.23 -6.62 -0.32
CA SER A 94 -6.49 -7.87 -0.52
C SER A 94 -5.59 -8.25 0.64
N PHE A 95 -5.34 -7.36 1.59
CA PHE A 95 -4.57 -7.65 2.80
C PHE A 95 -5.45 -8.35 3.84
N ASP A 96 -6.40 -7.63 4.45
CA ASP A 96 -7.41 -8.20 5.33
C ASP A 96 -8.78 -8.19 4.65
N ARG A 97 -9.12 -9.32 4.04
CA ARG A 97 -10.39 -9.47 3.31
C ARG A 97 -11.60 -9.46 4.24
N GLY A 98 -11.45 -9.99 5.46
CA GLY A 98 -12.53 -10.03 6.44
C GLY A 98 -12.91 -8.62 6.87
N LEU A 99 -11.91 -7.85 7.31
CA LEU A 99 -12.06 -6.43 7.65
C LEU A 99 -12.61 -5.64 6.46
N TYR A 100 -12.05 -5.80 5.26
CA TYR A 100 -12.53 -5.09 4.08
C TYR A 100 -14.02 -5.34 3.78
N ILE A 101 -14.46 -6.61 3.84
CA ILE A 101 -15.86 -6.96 3.60
C ILE A 101 -16.76 -6.32 4.66
N PHE A 102 -16.35 -6.35 5.93
CA PHE A 102 -17.06 -5.68 7.01
C PHE A 102 -17.17 -4.18 6.76
N LEU A 103 -16.04 -3.48 6.57
CA LEU A 103 -16.02 -2.03 6.32
C LEU A 103 -16.87 -1.66 5.10
N LYS A 104 -16.78 -2.43 4.02
CA LYS A 104 -17.56 -2.19 2.80
C LYS A 104 -19.05 -2.33 3.03
N LYS A 105 -19.49 -3.45 3.62
CA LYS A 105 -20.92 -3.80 3.74
C LYS A 105 -21.61 -3.06 4.88
N GLN A 106 -20.92 -2.85 6.00
CA GLN A 106 -21.52 -2.31 7.21
C GLN A 106 -21.38 -0.80 7.33
N LEU A 107 -20.34 -0.20 6.72
CA LEU A 107 -20.08 1.23 6.83
C LEU A 107 -20.17 1.92 5.48
N TYR A 108 -19.36 1.52 4.50
CA TYR A 108 -19.22 2.27 3.26
C TYR A 108 -20.53 2.32 2.46
N ILE A 109 -21.11 1.16 2.13
CA ILE A 109 -22.33 1.08 1.30
C ILE A 109 -23.52 1.76 1.99
N PRO A 110 -23.82 1.51 3.27
CA PRO A 110 -24.93 2.17 3.96
C PRO A 110 -24.79 3.70 4.00
N VAL A 111 -23.58 4.23 4.21
CA VAL A 111 -23.35 5.67 4.26
C VAL A 111 -23.32 6.31 2.87
N SER A 112 -22.77 5.62 1.87
CA SER A 112 -22.73 6.15 0.49
C SER A 112 -24.13 6.24 -0.13
N GLY A 113 -25.02 5.31 0.24
CA GLY A 113 -26.39 5.25 -0.27
C GLY A 113 -26.44 5.01 -1.79
N ASP A 114 -27.55 5.42 -2.41
CA ASP A 114 -27.84 5.20 -3.83
C ASP A 114 -26.86 5.97 -4.75
N PRO A 115 -26.14 5.27 -5.65
CA PRO A 115 -25.31 5.87 -6.69
C PRO A 115 -26.02 6.85 -7.64
N SER A 116 -27.34 6.73 -7.82
CA SER A 116 -28.12 7.62 -8.69
C SER A 116 -28.37 9.02 -8.10
N SER A 117 -28.13 9.19 -6.80
CA SER A 117 -28.41 10.43 -6.09
C SER A 117 -27.48 11.57 -6.51
N LYS A 118 -28.01 12.79 -6.66
CA LYS A 118 -27.22 14.02 -6.87
C LYS A 118 -26.19 14.29 -5.76
N TYR A 119 -26.43 13.76 -4.55
CA TYR A 119 -25.52 13.90 -3.40
C TYR A 119 -24.52 12.75 -3.27
N PHE A 120 -24.49 11.82 -4.22
CA PHE A 120 -23.66 10.62 -4.12
C PHE A 120 -22.18 10.93 -3.91
N LEU A 121 -21.64 11.95 -4.61
CA LEU A 121 -20.23 12.32 -4.44
C LEU A 121 -19.92 12.78 -3.01
N LEU A 122 -20.77 13.63 -2.43
CA LEU A 122 -20.62 14.09 -1.05
C LEU A 122 -20.75 12.93 -0.06
N ARG A 123 -21.76 12.07 -0.25
CA ARG A 123 -21.97 10.87 0.58
C ARG A 123 -20.81 9.88 0.47
N ARG A 124 -20.16 9.80 -0.69
CA ARG A 124 -18.98 8.96 -0.92
C ARG A 124 -17.78 9.44 -0.10
N PHE A 125 -17.55 10.75 0.00
CA PHE A 125 -16.55 11.31 0.91
C PHE A 125 -16.94 11.12 2.38
N GLY A 126 -18.22 11.30 2.72
CA GLY A 126 -18.75 10.98 4.05
C GLY A 126 -18.49 9.52 4.44
N ALA A 127 -18.77 8.58 3.54
CA ALA A 127 -18.54 7.15 3.72
C ALA A 127 -17.06 6.81 3.89
N LEU A 128 -16.18 7.46 3.12
CA LEU A 128 -14.73 7.33 3.29
C LEU A 128 -14.31 7.78 4.70
N GLY A 129 -14.79 8.95 5.14
CA GLY A 129 -14.55 9.47 6.47
C GLY A 129 -15.05 8.53 7.57
N THR A 130 -16.29 8.03 7.46
CA THR A 130 -16.85 7.08 8.43
C THR A 130 -16.04 5.80 8.53
N VAL A 131 -15.63 5.21 7.40
CA VAL A 131 -14.79 4.01 7.38
C VAL A 131 -13.46 4.25 8.08
N PHE A 132 -12.78 5.34 7.76
CA PHE A 132 -11.47 5.64 8.33
C PHE A 132 -11.52 6.08 9.79
N LEU A 133 -12.59 6.76 10.22
CA LEU A 133 -12.85 7.04 11.63
C LEU A 133 -13.09 5.76 12.42
N PHE A 134 -13.84 4.80 11.87
CA PHE A 134 -14.01 3.49 12.50
C PHE A 134 -12.68 2.75 12.63
N VAL A 135 -11.86 2.73 11.58
CA VAL A 135 -10.52 2.13 11.60
C VAL A 135 -9.66 2.80 12.68
N LEU A 136 -9.67 4.13 12.78
CA LEU A 136 -8.95 4.85 13.81
C LEU A 136 -9.44 4.48 15.22
N ALA A 137 -10.75 4.42 15.44
CA ALA A 137 -11.33 4.03 16.72
C ALA A 137 -10.96 2.60 17.12
N TRP A 138 -10.93 1.67 16.15
CA TRP A 138 -10.55 0.27 16.36
C TRP A 138 -9.07 0.10 16.72
N HIS A 139 -8.17 0.81 16.04
CA HIS A 139 -6.72 0.71 16.27
C HIS A 139 -6.24 1.55 17.47
N GLY A 140 -7.07 2.49 17.92
CA GLY A 140 -6.79 3.38 19.03
C GLY A 140 -6.39 4.79 18.60
N THR A 141 -6.41 5.71 19.54
CA THR A 141 -6.25 7.16 19.30
C THR A 141 -4.80 7.65 19.35
N SER A 142 -3.82 6.73 19.34
CA SER A 142 -2.42 7.12 19.27
C SER A 142 -2.13 7.90 17.98
N SER A 143 -1.34 8.97 18.12
CA SER A 143 -1.02 9.90 17.03
C SER A 143 -0.43 9.24 15.77
N ASN A 144 0.31 8.15 15.90
CA ASN A 144 0.82 7.40 14.74
C ASN A 144 -0.30 6.80 13.88
N TYR A 145 -1.39 6.32 14.49
CA TYR A 145 -2.55 5.82 13.74
C TYR A 145 -3.34 6.93 13.06
N PHE A 146 -3.35 8.13 13.63
CA PHE A 146 -3.92 9.30 12.96
C PHE A 146 -3.19 9.62 11.66
N TYR A 147 -1.85 9.68 11.67
CA TYR A 147 -1.06 9.90 10.45
C TYR A 147 -1.25 8.78 9.42
N TRP A 148 -1.31 7.53 9.87
CA TRP A 148 -1.58 6.39 9.00
C TRP A 148 -2.92 6.53 8.27
N VAL A 149 -3.99 6.81 9.01
CA VAL A 149 -5.35 6.97 8.47
C VAL A 149 -5.44 8.18 7.55
N LEU A 150 -4.83 9.30 7.92
CA LEU A 150 -4.77 10.51 7.09
C LEU A 150 -4.11 10.23 5.73
N LEU A 151 -2.93 9.60 5.74
CA LEU A 151 -2.18 9.30 4.53
C LEU A 151 -2.89 8.27 3.64
N ASN A 152 -3.56 7.28 4.23
CA ASN A 152 -4.39 6.33 3.48
C ASN A 152 -5.64 6.99 2.89
N SER A 153 -6.27 7.91 3.62
CA SER A 153 -7.41 8.67 3.10
C SER A 153 -7.01 9.56 1.92
N LEU A 154 -5.86 10.23 2.05
CA LEU A 154 -5.29 11.06 1.00
C LEU A 154 -4.98 10.24 -0.26
N GLU A 155 -4.38 9.07 -0.09
CA GLU A 155 -4.06 8.16 -1.19
C GLU A 155 -5.32 7.74 -1.96
N ILE A 156 -6.38 7.33 -1.28
CA ILE A 156 -7.62 6.88 -1.93
C ILE A 156 -8.26 8.03 -2.72
N CYS A 157 -8.17 9.26 -2.18
CA CYS A 157 -8.58 10.47 -2.90
C CYS A 157 -7.73 10.71 -4.16
N MET A 158 -6.42 10.47 -4.09
CA MET A 158 -5.52 10.57 -5.26
C MET A 158 -5.85 9.52 -6.32
N GLU A 159 -6.16 8.27 -5.94
CA GLU A 159 -6.63 7.26 -6.88
C GLU A 159 -7.94 7.70 -7.56
N TRP A 160 -8.90 8.22 -6.80
CA TRP A 160 -10.17 8.72 -7.36
C TRP A 160 -9.96 9.89 -8.32
N PHE A 161 -9.03 10.78 -7.99
CA PHE A 161 -8.64 11.87 -8.86
C PHE A 161 -7.98 11.38 -10.15
N GLY A 162 -7.08 10.39 -10.06
CA GLY A 162 -6.49 9.74 -11.24
C GLY A 162 -7.54 9.12 -12.17
N VAL A 163 -8.54 8.42 -11.59
CA VAL A 163 -9.68 7.87 -12.34
C VAL A 163 -10.57 8.97 -12.94
N ALA A 164 -10.69 10.12 -12.29
CA ALA A 164 -11.42 11.27 -12.84
C ALA A 164 -10.67 11.86 -14.05
N ILE A 165 -9.34 12.04 -13.94
CA ILE A 165 -8.48 12.50 -15.03
C ILE A 165 -8.57 11.56 -16.23
N SER A 166 -8.52 10.24 -15.99
CA SER A 166 -8.51 9.24 -17.07
C SER A 166 -9.77 9.25 -17.93
N LYS A 167 -10.86 9.88 -17.45
CA LYS A 167 -12.14 10.03 -18.17
C LYS A 167 -12.24 11.33 -18.98
N THR A 168 -11.24 12.21 -18.89
CA THR A 168 -11.26 13.51 -19.58
C THR A 168 -10.86 13.38 -21.06
N ALA A 169 -11.40 14.25 -21.91
CA ALA A 169 -10.98 14.36 -23.32
C ALA A 169 -9.50 14.76 -23.45
N PHE A 170 -8.97 15.52 -22.49
CA PHE A 170 -7.55 15.88 -22.42
C PHE A 170 -6.66 14.65 -22.26
N TYR A 171 -6.98 13.76 -21.32
CA TYR A 171 -6.24 12.51 -21.15
C TYR A 171 -6.31 11.62 -22.40
N SER A 172 -7.47 11.57 -23.06
CA SER A 172 -7.63 10.83 -24.32
C SER A 172 -6.67 11.34 -25.42
N LYS A 173 -6.51 12.67 -25.56
CA LYS A 173 -5.54 13.27 -26.48
C LYS A 173 -4.09 12.88 -26.13
N ILE A 174 -3.71 12.96 -24.85
CA ILE A 174 -2.38 12.53 -24.38
C ILE A 174 -2.14 11.06 -24.68
N ARG A 175 -3.11 10.19 -24.35
CA ARG A 175 -3.05 8.76 -24.60
C ARG A 175 -2.82 8.44 -26.08
N ASN A 176 -3.57 9.09 -26.97
CA ASN A 176 -3.44 8.88 -28.41
C ASN A 176 -2.06 9.34 -28.93
N PHE A 177 -1.54 10.45 -28.41
CA PHE A 177 -0.21 10.96 -28.77
C PHE A 177 0.93 10.05 -28.28
N LEU A 178 0.84 9.56 -27.03
CA LEU A 178 1.88 8.72 -26.41
C LEU A 178 1.85 7.25 -26.87
N GLY A 179 0.71 6.79 -27.38
CA GLY A 179 0.44 5.39 -27.68
C GLY A 179 0.44 4.48 -26.44
N PRO A 180 0.19 3.16 -26.60
CA PRO A 180 0.01 2.25 -25.47
C PRO A 180 1.23 2.12 -24.54
N ARG A 181 2.45 2.17 -25.12
CA ARG A 181 3.70 2.10 -24.35
C ARG A 181 3.94 3.39 -23.56
N GLY A 182 3.71 4.54 -24.18
CA GLY A 182 3.88 5.84 -23.51
C GLY A 182 2.81 6.08 -22.44
N GLU A 183 1.57 5.66 -22.67
CA GLU A 183 0.49 5.65 -21.67
C GLU A 183 0.90 4.84 -20.44
N ARG A 184 1.42 3.62 -20.63
CA ARG A 184 1.89 2.79 -19.50
C ARG A 184 3.00 3.47 -18.71
N ARG A 185 3.97 4.10 -19.39
CA ARG A 185 5.08 4.82 -18.72
C ARG A 185 4.55 6.02 -17.92
N LEU A 186 3.60 6.77 -18.50
CA LEU A 186 2.95 7.89 -17.81
C LEU A 186 2.22 7.41 -16.56
N ILE A 187 1.40 6.35 -16.66
CA ILE A 187 0.68 5.77 -15.52
C ILE A 187 1.68 5.30 -14.45
N ALA A 188 2.71 4.54 -14.83
CA ALA A 188 3.70 4.03 -13.87
C ALA A 188 4.43 5.16 -13.12
N PHE A 189 4.73 6.26 -13.79
CA PHE A 189 5.30 7.45 -13.17
C PHE A 189 4.29 8.16 -12.25
N SER A 190 3.06 8.37 -12.72
CA SER A 190 1.99 8.99 -11.92
C SER A 190 1.65 8.18 -10.66
N MET A 191 1.72 6.84 -10.71
CA MET A 191 1.50 5.99 -9.55
C MET A 191 2.51 6.20 -8.41
N ILE A 192 3.63 6.90 -8.63
CA ILE A 192 4.52 7.28 -7.53
C ILE A 192 3.77 8.18 -6.53
N THR A 193 2.87 9.05 -7.02
CA THR A 193 2.10 9.95 -6.15
C THR A 193 1.06 9.22 -5.30
N THR A 194 0.60 8.04 -5.70
CA THR A 194 -0.32 7.21 -4.92
C THR A 194 0.43 6.23 -4.00
N VAL A 195 1.51 5.61 -4.50
CA VAL A 195 2.30 4.64 -3.71
C VAL A 195 2.97 5.29 -2.50
N VAL A 196 3.55 6.48 -2.65
CA VAL A 196 4.34 7.13 -1.59
C VAL A 196 3.52 7.42 -0.34
N PRO A 197 2.35 8.10 -0.39
CA PRO A 197 1.51 8.32 0.78
C PRO A 197 1.09 7.03 1.45
N GLY A 198 0.73 6.00 0.66
CA GLY A 198 0.37 4.70 1.20
C GLY A 198 1.51 4.05 1.98
N ILE A 199 2.72 3.99 1.41
CA ILE A 199 3.89 3.39 2.06
C ILE A 199 4.22 4.15 3.35
N MET A 200 4.21 5.49 3.30
CA MET A 200 4.44 6.31 4.49
C MET A 200 3.37 6.09 5.55
N GLY A 201 2.11 5.94 5.15
CA GLY A 201 1.03 5.57 6.06
C GLY A 201 1.34 4.25 6.78
N VAL A 202 1.79 3.23 6.05
CA VAL A 202 2.19 1.93 6.65
C VAL A 202 3.37 2.09 7.60
N PHE A 203 4.36 2.94 7.27
CA PHE A 203 5.48 3.20 8.16
C PHE A 203 5.02 3.85 9.48
N PHE A 204 4.08 4.79 9.44
CA PHE A 204 3.45 5.31 10.67
C PHE A 204 2.66 4.24 11.43
N PHE A 205 1.93 3.38 10.73
CA PHE A 205 1.17 2.29 11.34
C PHE A 205 2.08 1.31 12.11
N LEU A 206 3.24 0.98 11.53
CA LEU A 206 4.16 -0.03 12.06
C LEU A 206 5.28 0.52 12.95
N SER A 207 5.30 1.83 13.21
CA SER A 207 6.34 2.46 14.04
C SER A 207 5.73 3.37 15.11
N ARG A 208 6.57 3.76 16.07
CA ARG A 208 6.20 4.79 17.06
C ARG A 208 6.15 6.15 16.39
N ARG A 209 5.37 7.07 16.96
CA ARG A 209 5.18 8.45 16.44
C ARG A 209 6.50 9.11 16.02
N GLU A 210 7.49 9.14 16.90
CA GLU A 210 8.76 9.83 16.69
C GLU A 210 9.55 9.21 15.52
N ILE A 211 9.64 7.89 15.48
CA ILE A 211 10.30 7.13 14.42
C ILE A 211 9.57 7.34 13.09
N GLY A 212 8.24 7.27 13.08
CA GLY A 212 7.42 7.55 11.90
C GLY A 212 7.62 8.97 11.36
N ILE A 213 7.74 9.97 12.25
CA ILE A 213 8.05 11.35 11.87
C ILE A 213 9.45 11.45 11.24
N ILE A 214 10.46 10.78 11.81
CA ILE A 214 11.82 10.75 11.24
C ILE A 214 11.79 10.13 9.84
N ILE A 215 11.16 8.96 9.70
CA ILE A 215 11.01 8.26 8.41
C ILE A 215 10.33 9.18 7.38
N PHE A 216 9.19 9.78 7.74
CA PHE A 216 8.44 10.66 6.84
C PHE A 216 9.20 11.92 6.46
N LYS A 217 9.85 12.57 7.43
CA LYS A 217 10.64 13.77 7.17
C LYS A 217 11.81 13.47 6.24
N ARG A 218 12.52 12.37 6.46
CA ARG A 218 13.74 12.05 5.71
C ARG A 218 13.47 11.42 4.36
N LEU A 219 12.51 10.51 4.25
CA LEU A 219 12.23 9.79 3.01
C LEU A 219 11.15 10.47 2.14
N CYS A 220 10.40 11.44 2.68
CA CYS A 220 9.44 12.20 1.87
C CYS A 220 9.73 13.70 1.86
N ILE A 221 9.64 14.39 3.00
CA ILE A 221 9.72 15.86 3.00
C ILE A 221 11.07 16.35 2.48
N ASN A 222 12.17 15.80 2.99
CA ASN A 222 13.51 16.21 2.58
C ASN A 222 13.77 15.86 1.12
N LEU A 223 13.42 14.65 0.67
CA LEU A 223 13.66 14.24 -0.71
C LEU A 223 12.82 15.05 -1.73
N ILE A 224 11.56 15.35 -1.41
CA ILE A 224 10.70 16.24 -2.22
C ILE A 224 11.23 17.66 -2.17
N GLY A 225 11.57 18.17 -0.98
CA GLY A 225 12.11 19.50 -0.78
C GLY A 225 13.41 19.73 -1.55
N THR A 226 14.30 18.73 -1.62
CA THR A 226 15.51 18.76 -2.42
C THR A 226 15.19 18.89 -3.92
N ILE A 227 14.18 18.17 -4.44
CA ILE A 227 13.74 18.32 -5.84
C ILE A 227 13.23 19.75 -6.10
N MET A 228 12.46 20.33 -5.17
CA MET A 228 11.93 21.69 -5.31
C MET A 228 13.02 22.76 -5.22
N GLN A 229 14.03 22.56 -4.36
CA GLN A 229 15.16 23.49 -4.21
C GLN A 229 16.05 23.53 -5.47
N PHE A 230 16.19 22.42 -6.20
CA PHE A 230 16.86 22.40 -7.50
C PHE A 230 16.14 23.28 -8.53
N THR A 231 14.82 23.17 -8.62
CA THR A 231 14.01 24.03 -9.48
C THR A 231 14.19 25.52 -9.13
N LEU A 232 14.53 25.83 -7.88
CA LEU A 232 14.70 27.18 -7.34
C LEU A 232 16.16 27.63 -7.18
N ASN A 233 17.14 26.84 -7.63
CA ASN A 233 18.57 27.18 -7.69
C ASN A 233 19.19 27.70 -6.37
N LEU A 234 18.80 27.11 -5.22
CA LEU A 234 19.32 27.51 -3.89
C LEU A 234 20.68 26.84 -3.58
N PRO A 235 21.67 27.56 -3.00
CA PRO A 235 22.98 27.01 -2.72
C PRO A 235 22.98 26.14 -1.45
N ASN A 236 23.82 25.09 -1.49
CA ASN A 236 24.20 24.21 -0.38
C ASN A 236 23.10 23.30 0.22
N ARG A 237 22.92 22.12 -0.41
CA ARG A 237 23.14 20.81 0.24
C ARG A 237 23.26 19.66 -0.79
N LEU A 238 24.23 18.80 -0.50
CA LEU A 238 24.91 17.75 -1.26
C LEU A 238 24.14 17.02 -2.39
N LEU A 239 24.85 16.86 -3.54
CA LEU A 239 24.60 15.90 -4.63
C LEU A 239 24.06 14.53 -4.16
N TYR A 240 24.46 14.09 -2.97
CA TYR A 240 23.96 12.90 -2.31
C TYR A 240 22.42 12.83 -2.23
N TYR A 241 21.75 13.87 -1.72
CA TYR A 241 20.29 13.85 -1.58
C TYR A 241 19.58 13.82 -2.94
N TYR A 242 20.15 14.46 -3.96
CA TYR A 242 19.68 14.36 -5.33
C TYR A 242 19.80 12.95 -5.87
N ALA A 243 20.95 12.32 -5.66
CA ALA A 243 21.19 10.94 -6.08
C ALA A 243 20.22 9.98 -5.40
N VAL A 244 19.98 10.15 -4.09
CA VAL A 244 19.00 9.35 -3.33
C VAL A 244 17.58 9.57 -3.85
N SER A 245 17.14 10.82 -4.03
CA SER A 245 15.81 11.15 -4.57
C SER A 245 15.61 10.54 -5.96
N ALA A 246 16.58 10.74 -6.86
CA ALA A 246 16.52 10.19 -8.21
C ALA A 246 16.46 8.65 -8.18
N HIS A 247 17.27 8.01 -7.33
CA HIS A 247 17.26 6.57 -7.19
C HIS A 247 15.91 6.04 -6.68
N PHE A 248 15.30 6.66 -5.66
CA PHE A 248 13.98 6.26 -5.19
C PHE A 248 12.87 6.50 -6.20
N ILE A 249 12.94 7.56 -7.01
CA ILE A 249 12.00 7.77 -8.12
C ILE A 249 12.16 6.64 -9.17
N VAL A 250 13.39 6.29 -9.53
CA VAL A 250 13.65 5.20 -10.48
C VAL A 250 13.16 3.85 -9.93
N LEU A 251 13.44 3.55 -8.65
CA LEU A 251 12.95 2.33 -8.00
C LEU A 251 11.42 2.30 -7.95
N GLY A 252 10.78 3.41 -7.58
CA GLY A 252 9.32 3.54 -7.57
C GLY A 252 8.71 3.34 -8.96
N TYR A 253 9.32 3.92 -9.99
CA TYR A 253 8.91 3.74 -11.38
C TYR A 253 9.03 2.28 -11.85
N CYS A 254 10.16 1.63 -11.57
CA CYS A 254 10.38 0.22 -11.88
C CYS A 254 9.39 -0.68 -11.11
N PHE A 255 9.19 -0.41 -9.82
CA PHE A 255 8.22 -1.10 -8.98
C PHE A 255 6.81 -1.00 -9.56
N ASN A 256 6.36 0.20 -9.93
CA ASN A 256 5.04 0.41 -10.52
C ASN A 256 4.88 -0.32 -11.85
N HIS A 257 5.93 -0.38 -12.67
CA HIS A 257 5.91 -1.18 -13.89
C HIS A 257 5.75 -2.68 -13.63
N VAL A 258 6.40 -3.22 -12.60
CA VAL A 258 6.22 -4.61 -12.20
C VAL A 258 4.80 -4.84 -11.68
N CYS A 259 4.28 -3.94 -10.84
CA CYS A 259 2.91 -4.03 -10.33
C CYS A 259 1.88 -4.02 -11.46
N LEU A 260 2.00 -3.10 -12.42
CA LEU A 260 1.12 -3.03 -13.59
C LEU A 260 1.16 -4.32 -14.42
N GLU A 261 2.33 -4.93 -14.59
CA GLU A 261 2.43 -6.20 -15.32
C GLU A 261 1.76 -7.36 -14.58
N LEU A 262 2.00 -7.43 -13.26
CA LEU A 262 1.41 -8.47 -12.44
C LEU A 262 -0.11 -8.31 -12.36
N GLU A 263 -0.63 -7.10 -12.21
CA GLU A 263 -2.06 -6.83 -12.26
C GLU A 263 -2.68 -7.31 -13.58
N LYS A 264 -2.06 -7.00 -14.72
CA LYS A 264 -2.50 -7.48 -16.04
C LYS A 264 -2.47 -9.01 -16.12
N TYR A 265 -1.38 -9.64 -15.71
CA TYR A 265 -1.23 -11.10 -15.72
C TYR A 265 -2.33 -11.80 -14.89
N TYR A 266 -2.57 -11.32 -13.66
CA TYR A 266 -3.58 -11.93 -12.79
C TYR A 266 -5.01 -11.64 -13.24
N ALA A 267 -5.27 -10.49 -13.87
CA ALA A 267 -6.57 -10.20 -14.46
C ALA A 267 -6.90 -11.19 -15.60
N VAL A 268 -5.97 -11.41 -16.53
CA VAL A 268 -6.15 -12.38 -17.63
C VAL A 268 -6.32 -13.80 -17.08
N LYS A 269 -5.49 -14.20 -16.11
CA LYS A 269 -5.57 -15.52 -15.48
C LYS A 269 -6.92 -15.75 -14.80
N GLN A 270 -7.46 -14.73 -14.12
CA GLN A 270 -8.75 -14.82 -13.45
C GLN A 270 -9.89 -15.02 -14.48
N VAL A 271 -9.90 -14.23 -15.56
CA VAL A 271 -10.88 -14.38 -16.66
C VAL A 271 -10.82 -15.79 -17.24
N SER A 272 -9.63 -16.30 -17.55
CA SER A 272 -9.48 -17.67 -18.08
C SER A 272 -9.99 -18.75 -17.11
N GLY A 273 -9.81 -18.55 -15.80
CA GLY A 273 -10.27 -19.51 -14.79
C GLY A 273 -11.77 -19.51 -14.59
N ASP A 274 -12.42 -18.34 -14.75
CA ASP A 274 -13.87 -18.22 -14.66
C ASP A 274 -14.56 -18.75 -15.93
N GLU A 275 -13.99 -18.54 -17.12
CA GLU A 275 -14.45 -19.16 -18.38
C GLU A 275 -14.35 -20.69 -18.36
N VAL A 276 -13.27 -21.24 -17.80
CA VAL A 276 -13.11 -22.70 -17.65
C VAL A 276 -14.15 -23.27 -16.69
N LYS A 277 -14.46 -22.58 -15.58
CA LYS A 277 -15.52 -23.02 -14.65
C LYS A 277 -16.91 -22.96 -15.28
N GLN A 278 -17.17 -21.97 -16.13
CA GLN A 278 -18.44 -21.85 -16.85
C GLN A 278 -18.64 -22.94 -17.92
N LYS A 279 -17.57 -23.56 -18.43
CA LYS A 279 -17.66 -24.68 -19.39
C LYS A 279 -17.75 -26.06 -18.73
N ILE A 280 -17.49 -26.14 -17.43
CA ILE A 280 -17.51 -27.39 -16.65
C ILE A 280 -18.80 -27.52 -15.81
N LEU A 281 -19.57 -26.44 -15.68
CA LEU A 281 -20.93 -26.39 -15.15
C LEU A 281 -21.94 -26.45 -16.31
#